data_AF-A0A0V0GZW9-F1
#
_entry.id   AF-A0A0V0GZW9-F1
#
_cell.length_a   1.000
_cell.length_b   1.000
_cell.length_c   1.000
_cell.angle_alpha   90.00
_cell.angle_beta   90.00
_cell.angle_gamma   90.00
#
_symmetry.space_group_name_H-M   'P 1'
#
loop_
_entity.id
_entity.type
_entity.pdbx_description
1 polymer ?
#
loop_
_entity_poly.entity_id
_entity_poly.type
_entity_poly.pdbx_seq_one_letter_code
_entity_poly.pdbx_strand_id
1 'polypeptide(L)'
;MELGVISADGKKMVHKADLMFDRCTVCHEIGVTQRYNVIMNFPLIVDISQLVLGGQLMKFEKDGYARIGIMPRYGDANSIKWFEVNPCSVFHIINCFELNDEVVVRACEARQSVIPGPSSSINHFDKFSKWLKRETSSTNGDSHEFTKESTFSRVCEWRLNMKTGQVKEK
;
A
#
# COMPACT_ATOMS: atom_id res chain seq x y z
N MET A 1 3.84 -11.27 9.06
CA MET A 1 4.69 -10.92 7.89
C MET A 1 6.12 -11.12 8.33
N GLU A 2 6.94 -11.84 7.57
CA GLU A 2 8.36 -12.00 7.87
C GLU A 2 9.18 -11.09 6.93
N LEU A 3 10.20 -10.43 7.50
CA LEU A 3 11.20 -9.68 6.77
C LEU A 3 12.52 -10.45 6.77
N GLY A 4 13.15 -10.58 5.60
CA GLY A 4 14.46 -11.21 5.44
C GLY A 4 15.46 -10.29 4.74
N VAL A 5 16.72 -10.31 5.19
CA VAL A 5 17.85 -9.76 4.44
C VAL A 5 18.74 -10.91 4.00
N ILE A 6 19.05 -10.96 2.71
CA ILE A 6 19.87 -12.00 2.11
C ILE A 6 21.24 -11.40 1.79
N SER A 7 22.30 -12.17 2.01
CA SER A 7 23.67 -11.77 1.68
C SER A 7 23.81 -11.47 0.19
N ALA A 8 24.78 -10.61 -0.17
CA ALA A 8 25.00 -10.21 -1.56
C ALA A 8 25.30 -11.39 -2.51
N ASP A 9 25.84 -12.49 -1.98
CA ASP A 9 26.10 -13.73 -2.73
C ASP A 9 24.88 -14.66 -2.83
N GLY A 10 23.74 -14.29 -2.22
CA GLY A 10 22.49 -15.06 -2.23
C GLY A 10 22.50 -16.31 -1.34
N LYS A 11 23.58 -16.59 -0.60
CA LYS A 11 23.76 -17.90 0.07
C LYS A 11 23.19 -17.96 1.48
N LYS A 12 23.02 -16.82 2.15
CA LYS A 12 22.60 -16.77 3.56
C LYS A 12 21.52 -15.73 3.76
N MET A 13 20.51 -16.10 4.53
CA MET A 13 19.62 -15.14 5.17
C MET A 13 20.36 -14.57 6.37
N VAL A 14 20.97 -13.39 6.21
CA VAL A 14 21.79 -12.75 7.25
C VAL A 14 20.93 -12.10 8.34
N HIS A 15 19.64 -11.91 8.07
CA HIS A 15 18.68 -11.43 9.05
C HIS A 15 17.29 -11.92 8.73
N LYS A 16 16.51 -12.21 9.77
CA LYS A 16 15.11 -12.61 9.68
C LYS A 16 14.36 -12.03 10.88
N ALA A 17 13.22 -11.39 10.63
CA ALA A 17 12.36 -10.85 11.68
C ALA A 17 10.89 -11.13 11.36
N ASP A 18 10.15 -11.72 12.30
CA ASP A 18 8.69 -11.72 12.26
C ASP A 18 8.18 -10.39 12.82
N LEU A 19 7.34 -9.71 12.05
CA LEU A 19 6.82 -8.39 12.38
C LEU A 19 5.53 -8.45 13.23
N MET A 20 5.06 -9.66 13.56
CA MET A 20 3.95 -9.88 14.52
C MET A 20 2.66 -9.13 14.17
N PHE A 21 2.31 -9.11 12.87
CA PHE A 21 1.06 -8.50 12.43
C PHE A 21 -0.14 -9.35 12.87
N ASP A 22 -1.12 -8.68 13.44
CA ASP A 22 -2.42 -9.20 13.85
C ASP A 22 -3.36 -9.48 12.66
N ARG A 23 -3.18 -8.74 11.56
CA ARG A 23 -3.92 -8.89 10.31
C ARG A 23 -3.05 -9.37 9.16
N CYS A 24 -3.65 -10.16 8.26
CA CYS A 24 -3.03 -10.54 6.99
C CYS A 24 -3.14 -9.38 5.98
N THR A 25 -2.42 -8.28 6.23
CA THR A 25 -2.35 -7.16 5.29
C THR A 25 -1.61 -7.56 4.01
N VAL A 26 -2.07 -7.08 2.87
CA VAL A 26 -1.38 -7.20 1.58
C VAL A 26 -0.19 -6.25 1.60
N CYS A 27 0.98 -6.78 1.94
CA CYS A 27 2.25 -6.09 1.80
C CYS A 27 2.88 -6.47 0.45
N HIS A 28 2.45 -5.80 -0.62
CA HIS A 28 2.93 -6.10 -1.99
C HIS A 28 4.39 -5.67 -2.20
N GLU A 29 4.80 -4.58 -1.55
CA GLU A 29 6.12 -4.00 -1.71
C GLU A 29 6.68 -3.54 -0.36
N ILE A 30 8.02 -3.52 -0.29
CA ILE A 30 8.77 -3.03 0.85
C ILE A 30 9.71 -1.92 0.39
N GLY A 31 9.71 -0.80 1.12
CA GLY A 31 10.64 0.28 0.86
C GLY A 31 11.96 0.05 1.59
N VAL A 32 13.04 0.57 1.02
CA VAL A 32 14.38 0.46 1.60
C VAL A 32 15.06 1.82 1.53
N THR A 33 15.64 2.26 2.63
CA THR A 33 16.55 3.40 2.69
C THR A 33 17.95 2.93 3.08
N GLN A 34 18.88 3.87 3.24
CA GLN A 34 20.24 3.56 3.68
C GLN A 34 20.25 2.84 5.04
N ARG A 35 19.41 3.27 5.99
CA ARG A 35 19.38 2.77 7.37
C ARG A 35 18.12 1.99 7.75
N TYR A 36 17.04 2.08 6.97
CA TYR A 36 15.74 1.55 7.36
C TYR A 36 15.07 0.68 6.28
N ASN A 37 14.23 -0.24 6.76
CA ASN A 37 13.15 -0.85 6.01
C ASN A 37 11.88 -0.01 6.25
N VAL A 38 11.11 0.20 5.20
CA VAL A 38 9.83 0.92 5.21
C VAL A 38 8.72 -0.08 4.94
N ILE A 39 7.84 -0.26 5.92
CA ILE A 39 6.81 -1.27 5.92
C ILE A 39 5.44 -0.60 5.82
N MET A 40 4.69 -0.93 4.77
CA MET A 40 3.35 -0.40 4.52
C MET A 40 2.32 -1.33 5.17
N ASN A 41 1.66 -0.89 6.25
CA ASN A 41 0.58 -1.63 6.89
C ASN A 41 -0.75 -0.90 6.67
N PHE A 42 -1.38 -1.17 5.54
CA PHE A 42 -2.59 -0.52 5.07
C PHE A 42 -3.79 -1.47 5.16
N PRO A 43 -5.04 -0.96 5.14
CA PRO A 43 -6.22 -1.76 5.39
C PRO A 43 -6.70 -2.52 4.14
N LEU A 44 -5.76 -3.03 3.35
CA LEU A 44 -6.03 -4.03 2.33
C LEU A 44 -5.62 -5.39 2.89
N ILE A 45 -6.60 -6.26 3.18
CA ILE A 45 -6.36 -7.54 3.85
C ILE A 45 -6.68 -8.73 2.95
N VAL A 46 -6.01 -9.84 3.21
CA VAL A 46 -6.33 -11.16 2.66
C VAL A 46 -7.27 -11.86 3.64
N ASP A 47 -8.47 -12.21 3.17
CA ASP A 47 -9.47 -12.96 3.92
C ASP A 47 -9.78 -14.28 3.21
N ILE A 48 -9.13 -15.35 3.67
CA ILE A 48 -9.31 -16.69 3.12
C ILE A 48 -10.73 -17.21 3.40
N SER A 49 -11.34 -16.81 4.52
CA SER A 49 -12.69 -17.27 4.87
C SER A 49 -13.72 -16.77 3.85
N GLN A 50 -13.56 -15.54 3.37
CA GLN A 50 -14.38 -15.00 2.28
C GLN A 50 -14.20 -15.78 0.99
N LEU A 51 -12.96 -16.14 0.63
CA LEU A 51 -12.70 -16.93 -0.57
C LEU A 51 -13.38 -18.31 -0.50
N VAL A 52 -13.32 -18.98 0.65
CA VAL A 52 -13.98 -20.29 0.86
C VAL A 52 -15.50 -20.19 0.71
N LEU A 53 -16.09 -19.06 1.08
CA LEU A 53 -17.52 -18.75 0.91
C LEU A 53 -17.88 -18.25 -0.50
N GLY A 54 -16.94 -18.28 -1.46
CA GLY A 54 -17.13 -17.83 -2.83
C GLY A 54 -17.05 -16.30 -3.02
N GLY A 55 -16.61 -15.58 -1.98
CA GLY A 55 -16.35 -14.15 -1.99
C GLY A 55 -14.96 -13.78 -2.52
N GLN A 56 -14.61 -12.50 -2.38
CA GLN A 56 -13.32 -11.97 -2.84
C GLN A 56 -12.21 -12.26 -1.83
N LEU A 57 -11.04 -12.72 -2.30
CA LEU A 57 -9.88 -13.01 -1.46
C LEU A 57 -9.30 -11.76 -0.76
N MET A 58 -9.36 -10.62 -1.43
CA MET A 58 -8.84 -9.36 -0.91
C MET A 58 -9.99 -8.41 -0.59
N LYS A 59 -9.90 -7.77 0.58
CA LYS A 59 -10.91 -6.82 1.07
C LYS A 59 -10.21 -5.54 1.50
N PHE A 60 -10.72 -4.40 1.03
CA PHE A 60 -10.32 -3.09 1.54
C PHE A 60 -11.24 -2.67 2.68
N GLU A 61 -10.71 -2.53 3.88
CA GLU A 61 -11.43 -2.11 5.08
C GLU A 61 -11.36 -0.60 5.22
N LYS A 62 -12.36 0.12 4.70
CA LYS A 62 -12.36 1.59 4.68
C LYS A 62 -12.15 2.23 6.05
N ASP A 63 -12.69 1.62 7.11
CA ASP A 63 -12.59 2.10 8.49
C ASP A 63 -11.40 1.49 9.25
N GLY A 64 -10.55 0.70 8.57
CA GLY A 64 -9.35 0.11 9.15
C GLY A 64 -8.21 1.12 9.25
N TYR A 65 -7.30 0.91 10.21
CA TYR A 65 -6.13 1.78 10.37
C TYR A 65 -5.12 1.61 9.21
N ALA A 66 -4.37 2.68 8.93
CA ALA A 66 -3.22 2.67 8.03
C ALA A 66 -2.02 3.31 8.72
N ARG A 67 -0.87 2.64 8.62
CA ARG A 67 0.37 3.13 9.22
C ARG A 67 1.60 2.71 8.42
N ILE A 68 2.62 3.54 8.46
CA ILE A 68 3.93 3.28 7.87
C ILE A 68 4.93 2.98 8.99
N GLY A 69 5.58 1.82 8.91
CA GLY A 69 6.58 1.37 9.88
C GLY A 69 7.99 1.64 9.38
N ILE A 70 8.81 2.29 10.21
CA ILE A 70 10.23 2.51 9.93
C ILE A 70 11.05 1.66 10.90
N MET A 71 11.71 0.65 10.33
CA MET A 71 12.49 -0.34 11.09
C MET A 71 13.96 -0.25 10.69
N PRO A 72 14.93 -0.24 11.63
CA PRO A 72 16.34 -0.44 11.26
C PRO A 72 16.53 -1.67 10.34
N ARG A 73 17.48 -1.61 9.41
CA ARG A 73 17.66 -2.68 8.39
C ARG A 73 17.74 -4.10 8.97
N TYR A 74 18.35 -4.20 10.15
CA TYR A 74 18.58 -5.43 10.90
C TYR A 74 17.86 -5.44 12.26
N GLY A 75 16.80 -4.64 12.39
CA GLY A 75 15.97 -4.57 13.59
C GLY A 75 14.90 -5.67 13.65
N ASP A 76 14.11 -5.64 14.71
CA ASP A 76 12.98 -6.55 14.96
C ASP A 76 11.64 -5.78 15.09
N ALA A 77 10.56 -6.49 15.37
CA ALA A 77 9.22 -5.92 15.55
C ALA A 77 9.15 -4.80 16.61
N ASN A 78 9.96 -4.89 17.68
CA ASN A 78 9.97 -3.91 18.77
C ASN A 78 10.72 -2.62 18.38
N SER A 79 11.62 -2.72 17.40
CA SER A 79 12.39 -1.58 16.90
C SER A 79 11.65 -0.71 15.88
N ILE A 80 10.45 -1.10 15.46
CA ILE A 80 9.68 -0.37 14.46
C ILE A 80 9.09 0.89 15.07
N LYS A 81 9.36 2.04 14.44
CA LYS A 81 8.62 3.27 14.69
C LYS A 81 7.43 3.37 13.75
N TRP A 82 6.22 3.34 14.30
CA TRP A 82 4.98 3.44 13.53
C TRP A 82 4.52 4.89 13.40
N PHE A 83 4.04 5.22 12.20
CA PHE A 83 3.48 6.52 11.86
C PHE A 83 2.08 6.31 11.27
N GLU A 84 1.06 6.84 11.95
CA GLU A 84 -0.32 6.75 11.47
C GLU A 84 -0.52 7.67 10.24
N VAL A 85 -1.24 7.16 9.24
CA VAL A 85 -1.57 7.86 7.99
C VAL A 85 -3.02 7.65 7.62
N ASN A 86 -3.53 8.42 6.66
CA ASN A 86 -4.89 8.24 6.16
C ASN A 86 -5.02 6.88 5.44
N PRO A 87 -6.12 6.13 5.64
CA PRO A 87 -6.40 4.90 4.90
C PRO A 87 -6.39 5.09 3.38
N CYS A 88 -5.54 4.32 2.69
CA CYS A 88 -5.51 4.23 1.24
C CYS A 88 -5.03 2.84 0.78
N SER A 89 -5.10 2.56 -0.51
CA SER A 89 -4.49 1.39 -1.13
C SER A 89 -3.17 1.78 -1.76
N VAL A 90 -2.09 1.10 -1.40
CA VAL A 90 -0.76 1.28 -2.00
C VAL A 90 -0.24 -0.08 -2.44
N PHE A 91 0.09 -0.19 -3.71
CA PHE A 91 0.80 -1.34 -4.25
C PHE A 91 2.26 -1.00 -4.51
N HIS A 92 2.50 0.12 -5.21
CA HIS A 92 3.83 0.47 -5.67
C HIS A 92 4.44 1.65 -4.92
N ILE A 93 5.63 1.41 -4.37
CA ILE A 93 6.53 2.42 -3.83
C ILE A 93 7.45 2.86 -4.96
N ILE A 94 7.49 4.17 -5.22
CA ILE A 94 8.37 4.76 -6.22
C ILE A 94 9.80 4.83 -5.66
N ASN A 95 9.96 5.37 -4.45
CA ASN A 95 11.25 5.42 -3.76
C ASN A 95 11.08 5.75 -2.28
N CYS A 96 12.04 5.31 -1.47
CA CYS A 96 12.22 5.72 -0.08
C CYS A 96 13.63 6.26 0.13
N PHE A 97 13.77 7.38 0.84
CA PHE A 97 15.07 7.93 1.16
C PHE A 97 15.04 8.73 2.46
N GLU A 98 16.21 9.04 3.00
CA GLU A 98 16.36 9.77 4.26
C GLU A 98 16.81 11.20 3.98
N LEU A 99 16.20 12.17 4.66
CA LEU A 99 16.60 13.57 4.57
C LEU A 99 16.54 14.19 5.97
N ASN A 100 17.71 14.55 6.51
CA ASN A 100 17.84 15.03 7.88
C ASN A 100 17.22 14.03 8.89
N ASP A 101 16.23 14.50 9.65
CA ASP A 101 15.50 13.70 10.63
C ASP A 101 14.24 13.04 10.05
N GLU A 102 14.04 13.07 8.72
CA GLU A 102 12.86 12.52 8.05
C GLU A 102 13.19 11.28 7.21
N VAL A 103 12.28 10.32 7.20
CA VAL A 103 12.19 9.31 6.13
C VAL A 103 11.11 9.76 5.16
N VAL A 104 11.47 9.90 3.89
CA VAL A 104 10.56 10.28 2.81
C VAL A 104 10.17 9.02 2.04
N VAL A 105 8.87 8.80 1.90
CA VAL A 105 8.26 7.67 1.19
C VAL A 105 7.41 8.23 0.07
N ARG A 106 7.70 7.84 -1.18
CA ARG A 106 6.89 8.18 -2.35
C ARG A 106 6.25 6.93 -2.90
N ALA A 107 4.95 6.95 -3.10
CA ALA A 107 4.22 5.79 -3.62
C ALA A 107 3.03 6.22 -4.48
N CYS A 108 2.50 5.25 -5.23
CA CYS A 108 1.24 5.38 -5.94
C CYS A 108 0.11 4.92 -5.01
N GLU A 109 -0.74 5.85 -4.58
CA GLU A 109 -1.89 5.55 -3.74
C GLU A 109 -3.22 5.74 -4.47
N ALA A 110 -4.22 4.97 -4.05
CA ALA A 110 -5.61 5.18 -4.41
C ALA A 110 -6.46 5.27 -3.14
N ARG A 111 -7.39 6.22 -3.11
CA ARG A 111 -8.26 6.44 -1.93
C ARG A 111 -9.38 5.40 -1.78
N GLN A 112 -9.52 4.51 -2.76
CA GLN A 112 -10.48 3.41 -2.76
C GLN A 112 -9.80 2.12 -3.23
N SER A 113 -10.49 0.98 -3.08
CA SER A 113 -10.00 -0.30 -3.60
C SER A 113 -9.76 -0.20 -5.10
N VAL A 114 -8.50 -0.40 -5.50
CA VAL A 114 -8.12 -0.57 -6.92
C VAL A 114 -8.43 -1.97 -7.44
N ILE A 115 -8.78 -2.90 -6.55
CA ILE A 115 -9.15 -4.26 -6.93
C ILE A 115 -10.66 -4.25 -7.23
N PRO A 116 -11.07 -4.47 -8.49
CA PRO A 116 -12.49 -4.62 -8.80
C PRO A 116 -13.02 -5.88 -8.13
N GLY A 117 -14.04 -5.73 -7.29
CA GLY A 117 -14.78 -6.85 -6.72
C GLY A 117 -15.84 -7.38 -7.70
N PRO A 118 -16.32 -8.62 -7.51
CA PRO A 118 -17.49 -9.11 -8.24
C PRO A 118 -18.72 -8.38 -7.69
N SER A 119 -19.02 -7.19 -8.21
CA SER A 119 -20.36 -6.63 -8.02
C SER A 119 -21.34 -7.53 -8.77
N SER A 120 -22.31 -8.06 -8.05
CA SER A 120 -23.44 -8.84 -8.54
C SER A 120 -23.95 -8.36 -9.91
N SER A 121 -24.05 -9.33 -10.84
CA SER A 121 -24.72 -9.30 -12.15
C SER A 121 -24.23 -8.33 -13.24
N ILE A 122 -23.73 -8.96 -14.31
CA ILE A 122 -23.71 -8.52 -15.73
C ILE A 122 -22.63 -7.49 -16.13
N ASN A 123 -21.75 -7.95 -17.03
CA ASN A 123 -20.83 -7.20 -17.91
C ASN A 123 -19.51 -6.64 -17.34
N HIS A 124 -18.72 -7.50 -16.68
CA HIS A 124 -17.34 -7.17 -16.24
C HIS A 124 -16.37 -6.91 -17.42
N PHE A 125 -16.48 -7.68 -18.51
CA PHE A 125 -15.66 -7.48 -19.73
C PHE A 125 -15.99 -6.17 -20.44
N ASP A 126 -17.25 -5.74 -20.37
CA ASP A 126 -17.69 -4.48 -20.98
C ASP A 126 -17.22 -3.27 -20.15
N LYS A 127 -17.18 -3.37 -18.81
CA LYS A 127 -16.59 -2.34 -17.94
C LYS A 127 -15.07 -2.25 -18.08
N PHE A 128 -14.37 -3.38 -18.12
CA PHE A 128 -12.91 -3.42 -18.30
C PHE A 128 -12.50 -2.92 -19.70
N SER A 129 -13.21 -3.32 -20.75
CA SER A 129 -12.97 -2.81 -22.11
C SER A 129 -13.33 -1.33 -22.26
N LYS A 130 -14.37 -0.82 -21.58
CA LYS A 130 -14.67 0.62 -21.51
C LYS A 130 -13.63 1.42 -20.70
N TRP A 131 -13.02 0.81 -19.69
CA TRP A 131 -11.88 1.39 -18.96
C TRP A 131 -10.65 1.49 -19.88
N LEU A 132 -10.26 0.39 -20.54
CA LEU A 132 -9.15 0.37 -21.52
C LEU A 132 -9.38 1.30 -22.72
N LYS A 133 -10.61 1.40 -23.24
CA LYS A 133 -10.92 2.27 -24.40
C LYS A 133 -10.94 3.76 -24.05
N ARG A 134 -10.97 4.15 -22.78
CA ARG A 134 -11.02 5.56 -22.37
C ARG A 134 -9.65 6.22 -22.25
N GLU A 135 -8.57 5.44 -22.20
CA GLU A 135 -7.19 5.97 -22.26
C GLU A 135 -6.81 6.48 -23.65
N THR A 136 -7.62 6.24 -24.69
CA THR A 136 -7.32 6.62 -26.08
C THR A 136 -8.24 7.71 -26.65
N SER A 137 -9.07 8.38 -25.86
CA SER A 137 -9.99 9.40 -26.39
C SER A 137 -10.16 10.60 -25.46
N SER A 138 -9.35 11.63 -25.69
CA SER A 138 -9.69 13.00 -25.27
C SER A 138 -10.82 13.52 -26.15
N THR A 139 -12.01 13.79 -25.59
CA THR A 139 -12.83 15.01 -25.80
C THR A 139 -14.28 14.85 -25.31
N ASN A 140 -14.73 15.90 -24.61
CA ASN A 140 -16.08 16.45 -24.41
C ASN A 140 -17.24 15.64 -23.79
N GLY A 141 -17.83 16.22 -22.73
CA GLY A 141 -19.28 16.48 -22.64
C GLY A 141 -20.14 15.59 -21.73
N ASP A 142 -20.59 16.20 -20.62
CA ASP A 142 -21.88 16.05 -19.91
C ASP A 142 -22.18 14.91 -18.89
N SER A 143 -22.15 15.37 -17.61
CA SER A 143 -23.03 15.17 -16.46
C SER A 143 -23.73 13.82 -16.19
N HIS A 144 -23.04 12.99 -15.39
CA HIS A 144 -23.60 12.44 -14.16
C HIS A 144 -22.45 12.31 -13.14
N GLU A 145 -22.53 13.09 -12.08
CA GLU A 145 -21.48 13.32 -11.07
C GLU A 145 -21.34 12.11 -10.12
N PHE A 146 -20.78 11.03 -10.65
CA PHE A 146 -20.13 10.00 -9.84
C PHE A 146 -18.65 10.41 -9.76
N THR A 147 -18.14 10.68 -8.55
CA THR A 147 -16.80 11.22 -8.28
C THR A 147 -15.69 10.31 -8.84
N LYS A 148 -15.39 10.54 -10.12
CA LYS A 148 -14.43 9.84 -10.98
C LYS A 148 -12.98 9.97 -10.51
N GLU A 149 -12.70 10.91 -9.61
CA GLU A 149 -11.36 11.18 -9.07
C GLU A 149 -10.85 10.09 -8.10
N SER A 150 -11.73 9.19 -7.64
CA SER A 150 -11.42 8.28 -6.53
C SER A 150 -10.73 6.96 -6.90
N THR A 151 -10.57 6.66 -8.20
CA THR A 151 -10.01 5.38 -8.70
C THR A 151 -8.64 5.51 -9.37
N PHE A 152 -8.18 6.73 -9.66
CA PHE A 152 -6.86 6.93 -10.25
C PHE A 152 -5.79 6.91 -9.17
N SER A 153 -4.72 6.15 -9.40
CA SER A 153 -3.55 6.20 -8.56
C SER A 153 -2.90 7.57 -8.68
N ARG A 154 -2.70 8.26 -7.56
CA ARG A 154 -1.92 9.49 -7.49
C ARG A 154 -0.59 9.23 -6.80
N VAL A 155 0.42 9.99 -7.17
CA VAL A 155 1.68 10.01 -6.41
C VAL A 155 1.41 10.74 -5.10
N CYS A 156 1.78 10.11 -3.98
CA CYS A 156 1.78 10.73 -2.66
C CYS A 156 3.18 10.67 -2.07
N GLU A 157 3.57 11.72 -1.34
CA GLU A 157 4.78 11.77 -0.53
C GLU A 157 4.42 11.85 0.97
N TRP A 158 4.81 10.84 1.74
CA TRP A 158 4.82 10.91 3.20
C TRP A 158 6.22 11.27 3.69
N ARG A 159 6.31 12.28 4.56
CA ARG A 159 7.53 12.67 5.26
C ARG A 159 7.37 12.36 6.74
N LEU A 160 8.15 11.40 7.22
CA LEU A 160 8.02 10.77 8.53
C LEU A 160 9.15 11.27 9.43
N ASN A 161 8.84 12.14 10.39
CA ASN A 161 9.87 12.72 11.24
C ASN A 161 10.28 11.74 12.36
N MET A 162 11.51 11.24 12.29
CA MET A 162 12.06 10.24 13.21
C MET A 162 12.31 10.78 14.62
N LYS A 163 12.42 12.09 14.82
CA LYS A 163 12.53 12.70 16.15
C LYS A 163 11.17 13.02 16.76
N THR A 164 10.32 13.74 16.04
CA THR A 164 9.05 14.25 16.58
C THR A 164 7.89 13.27 16.46
N GLY A 165 7.98 12.28 15.57
CA GLY A 165 6.87 11.36 15.28
C GLY A 165 5.79 11.94 14.36
N GLN A 166 5.97 13.18 13.87
CA GLN A 166 5.00 13.82 12.98
C GLN A 166 5.08 13.29 11.55
N VAL A 167 3.92 13.28 10.88
CA VAL A 167 3.78 12.94 9.46
C VAL A 167 3.34 14.18 8.70
N LYS A 168 3.94 14.40 7.52
CA LYS A 168 3.43 15.34 6.53
C LYS A 168 3.12 14.60 5.23
N GLU A 169 1.91 14.76 4.72
CA GLU A 169 1.44 14.20 3.45
C GLU A 169 1.44 15.32 2.39
N LYS A 170 1.93 15.02 1.19
CA LYS A 170 1.91 15.93 0.02
C LYS A 170 1.43 15.22 -1.22
#